data_AF-A0A1L7NMT9-F1
#
_entry.id   AF-A0A1L7NMT9-F1
#
_cell.length_a   1.000
_cell.length_b   1.000
_cell.length_c   1.000
_cell.angle_alpha   90.00
_cell.angle_beta   90.00
_cell.angle_gamma   90.00
#
_symmetry.space_group_name_H-M   'P 1'
#
loop_
_entity.id
_entity.type
_entity.pdbx_description
1 polymer ?
#
loop_
_entity_poly.entity_id
_entity_poly.type
_entity_poly.pdbx_seq_one_letter_code
_entity_poly.pdbx_strand_id
1 'polypeptide(L)' 'MESRIWTVGRWPAGVWSGGGSRNDPDYSECEVYLIPAESLDKAKKKAQAIRARLVKKGATLPSQLEPYKAS' A
#
# COMPACT_ATOMS: atom_id res chain seq x y z
N MET A 1 -5.52 3.47 20.98
CA MET A 1 -4.51 2.68 20.23
C MET A 1 -3.76 3.64 19.34
N GLU A 2 -2.44 3.62 19.36
CA GLU A 2 -1.63 4.51 18.53
C GLU A 2 -1.63 4.02 17.08
N SER A 3 -2.13 4.85 16.17
CA SER A 3 -2.06 4.59 14.74
C SER A 3 -0.67 4.98 14.22
N ARG A 4 -0.02 4.07 13.49
CA ARG A 4 1.23 4.35 12.77
C ARG A 4 1.03 4.22 11.27
N ILE A 5 1.96 4.79 10.50
CA ILE A 5 1.98 4.63 9.05
C ILE A 5 2.61 3.27 8.73
N TRP A 6 1.88 2.46 7.98
CA TRP A 6 2.33 1.16 7.49
C TRP A 6 2.59 1.21 5.99
N THR A 7 3.74 0.70 5.59
CA THR A 7 4.01 0.36 4.18
C THR A 7 3.27 -0.93 3.84
N VAL A 8 2.46 -0.90 2.80
CA VAL A 8 1.77 -2.06 2.24
C VAL A 8 2.09 -2.12 0.76
N GLY A 9 2.68 -3.23 0.32
CA GLY A 9 2.98 -3.49 -1.08
C GLY A 9 2.04 -4.55 -1.66
N ARG A 10 1.57 -4.32 -2.89
CA ARG A 10 1.01 -5.40 -3.72
C ARG A 10 2.02 -5.77 -4.78
N TRP A 11 2.41 -7.04 -4.77
CA TRP A 11 3.31 -7.63 -5.73
C TRP A 11 2.62 -7.83 -7.08
N PRO A 12 3.37 -7.87 -8.20
CA PRO A 12 2.82 -8.16 -9.52
C PRO A 12 2.11 -9.53 -9.57
N ALA A 13 2.57 -10.50 -8.77
CA ALA A 13 1.91 -11.80 -8.57
C ALA A 13 0.54 -11.71 -7.86
N GLY A 14 0.12 -10.52 -7.42
CA GLY A 14 -1.15 -10.26 -6.74
C GLY A 14 -1.13 -10.49 -5.23
N VAL A 15 0.03 -10.84 -4.67
CA VAL A 15 0.24 -11.03 -3.23
C VAL A 15 0.31 -9.68 -2.53
N TRP A 16 -0.29 -9.59 -1.35
CA TRP A 16 -0.20 -8.41 -0.48
C TRP A 16 0.75 -8.67 0.67
N SER A 17 1.76 -7.82 0.79
CA SER A 17 2.72 -7.80 1.90
C SER A 17 2.74 -6.42 2.54
N GLY A 18 3.30 -6.31 3.73
CA GLY A 18 3.49 -5.01 4.35
C GLY A 18 4.38 -5.09 5.57
N GLY A 19 4.85 -3.92 6.01
CA GLY A 19 6.02 -3.79 6.87
C GLY A 19 7.25 -3.35 6.08
N GLY A 20 8.33 -3.06 6.81
CA GLY A 20 9.57 -2.54 6.22
C GLY A 20 9.47 -1.09 5.72
N SER A 21 10.57 -0.61 5.16
CA SER A 21 10.65 0.72 4.56
C SER A 21 10.04 0.71 3.17
N ARG A 22 9.38 1.80 2.77
CA ARG A 22 8.91 1.96 1.37
C ARG A 22 10.06 1.95 0.36
N ASN A 23 11.25 2.37 0.79
CA ASN A 23 12.43 2.48 -0.06
C ASN A 23 13.15 1.13 -0.23
N ASP A 24 12.59 0.05 0.30
CA ASP A 24 13.16 -1.28 0.14
C ASP A 24 13.11 -1.70 -1.34
N PRO A 25 14.21 -2.19 -1.93
CA PRO A 25 14.25 -2.59 -3.34
C PRO A 25 13.25 -3.70 -3.67
N ASP A 26 12.82 -4.52 -2.71
CA ASP A 26 11.74 -5.49 -2.90
C ASP A 26 10.46 -4.82 -3.43
N TYR A 27 10.21 -3.57 -3.07
CA TYR A 27 9.03 -2.84 -3.51
C TYR A 27 9.17 -2.17 -4.88
N SER A 28 10.30 -2.30 -5.58
CA SER A 28 10.57 -1.57 -6.84
C SER A 28 9.53 -1.83 -7.93
N GLU A 29 9.00 -3.06 -7.99
CA GLU A 29 7.94 -3.45 -8.94
C GLU A 29 6.55 -3.55 -8.28
N CYS A 30 6.44 -3.16 -7.01
CA CYS A 30 5.22 -3.27 -6.23
C CYS A 30 4.37 -2.01 -6.30
N GLU A 31 3.06 -2.20 -6.18
CA GLU A 31 2.14 -1.10 -5.85
C GLU A 31 2.28 -0.76 -4.37
N VAL A 32 2.76 0.44 -4.03
CA VAL A 32 3.06 0.82 -2.64
C VAL A 32 2.01 1.78 -2.06
N TYR A 33 1.53 1.45 -0.88
CA TYR A 33 0.55 2.20 -0.12
C TYR A 33 1.08 2.50 1.29
N LEU A 34 1.03 3.76 1.70
CA LEU A 34 1.35 4.24 3.04
C LEU A 34 0.05 4.52 3.78
N ILE A 35 -0.27 3.64 4.74
CA ILE A 35 -1.59 3.62 5.38
C ILE A 35 -1.48 3.87 6.89
N PRO A 36 -2.13 4.91 7.43
CA PRO A 36 -2.27 5.09 8.86
C PRO A 36 -3.26 4.05 9.41
N ALA A 37 -2.77 3.18 10.29
CA ALA A 37 -3.58 2.15 10.92
C ALA A 37 -2.98 1.70 12.26
N GLU A 38 -3.84 1.17 13.11
CA GLU A 38 -3.48 0.61 14.42
C GLU A 38 -2.76 -0.75 14.27
N SER A 39 -2.87 -1.41 13.11
CA SER A 39 -2.28 -2.73 12.86
C SER A 39 -2.08 -2.98 11.37
N LEU A 40 -1.15 -3.87 11.03
CA LEU A 40 -0.85 -4.27 9.65
C LEU A 40 -2.07 -4.83 8.92
N ASP A 41 -2.88 -5.66 9.58
CA ASP A 41 -4.08 -6.25 8.97
C ASP A 41 -5.09 -5.17 8.53
N LYS A 42 -5.32 -4.17 9.40
CA LYS A 42 -6.15 -3.00 9.08
C LYS A 42 -5.55 -2.18 7.94
N ALA A 43 -4.22 -2.01 7.92
CA ALA A 43 -3.54 -1.33 6.82
C ALA A 43 -3.73 -2.05 5.47
N LYS A 44 -3.58 -3.38 5.45
CA LYS A 44 -3.79 -4.19 4.23
C LYS A 44 -5.22 -4.08 3.71
N LYS A 45 -6.22 -4.20 4.58
CA LYS A 45 -7.65 -4.03 4.19
C LYS A 45 -7.93 -2.66 3.60
N LYS A 46 -7.40 -1.59 4.20
CA LYS A 46 -7.52 -0.22 3.68
C LYS A 46 -6.84 -0.09 2.31
N ALA A 47 -5.62 -0.60 2.15
CA ALA A 47 -4.88 -0.56 0.89
C ALA A 47 -5.63 -1.30 -0.25
N GLN A 48 -6.20 -2.47 0.05
CA GLN A 48 -7.05 -3.21 -0.90
C GLN A 48 -8.27 -2.40 -1.36
N ALA A 49 -8.96 -1.75 -0.42
CA ALA A 49 -10.11 -0.91 -0.73
C ALA A 49 -9.72 0.32 -1.58
N ILE A 50 -8.58 0.95 -1.28
CA ILE A 50 -8.04 2.06 -2.07
C ILE A 50 -7.73 1.59 -3.49
N ARG A 51 -7.03 0.47 -3.66
CA ARG A 51 -6.72 -0.10 -4.98
C ARG A 51 -8.00 -0.36 -5.78
N ALA A 52 -9.00 -1.01 -5.19
CA ALA A 52 -10.27 -1.27 -5.86
C ALA A 52 -10.93 0.02 -6.37
N ARG A 53 -10.86 1.11 -5.59
CA ARG A 53 -11.36 2.43 -6.00
C ARG A 53 -10.54 3.05 -7.12
N LEU A 54 -9.21 2.94 -7.09
CA LEU A 54 -8.33 3.46 -8.15
C LEU A 54 -8.58 2.74 -9.47
N VAL A 55 -8.64 1.40 -9.44
CA VAL A 55 -8.96 0.58 -10.61
C VAL A 55 -10.34 0.96 -11.17
N LYS A 56 -11.36 1.07 -10.31
CA LYS A 56 -12.71 1.49 -10.74
C LYS A 56 -12.71 2.86 -11.40
N LYS A 57 -11.84 3.77 -10.97
CA LYS A 57 -11.70 5.12 -11.53
C LYS A 57 -10.81 5.17 -12.78
N GLY A 58 -10.17 4.06 -13.16
CA GLY A 58 -9.14 4.06 -14.21
C GLY A 58 -7.93 4.92 -13.85
N ALA A 59 -7.70 5.16 -12.56
CA ALA A 59 -6.58 5.96 -12.07
C ALA A 59 -5.28 5.16 -12.11
N THR A 60 -4.16 5.85 -12.31
CA THR A 60 -2.83 5.26 -12.21
C THR A 60 -2.62 4.65 -10.83
N LEU A 61 -2.12 3.42 -10.82
CA LEU A 61 -1.83 2.70 -9.59
C LEU A 61 -0.52 3.22 -8.99
N PRO A 62 -0.43 3.33 -7.65
CA PRO A 62 0.76 3.84 -7.01
C PRO A 62 1.93 2.89 -7.19
N SER A 63 3.15 3.41 -7.12
CA SER A 63 4.40 2.65 -7.21
C SER A 63 5.30 2.99 -6.02
N GLN A 64 6.47 2.36 -5.94
CA GLN A 64 7.47 2.73 -4.93
C GLN A 64 7.88 4.21 -4.98
N LEU A 65 8.06 4.74 -6.20
CA LEU A 65 8.47 6.12 -6.45
C LEU A 65 7.35 7.10 -6.08
N GLU A 66 6.12 6.75 -6.43
CA GLU A 66 4.92 7.53 -6.16
C GLU A 66 3.92 6.72 -5.33
N PRO A 67 4.20 6.52 -4.03
CA PRO A 67 3.35 5.70 -3.18
C PRO A 67 2.08 6.44 -2.82
N TYR A 68 0.98 5.70 -2.69
CA TYR A 68 -0.28 6.26 -2.24
C TYR A 68 -0.18 6.63 -0.76
N LYS A 69 -0.36 7.91 -0.42
CA LYS A 69 -0.39 8.38 0.97
C LYS A 69 -1.85 8.51 1.39
N ALA A 70 -2.31 7.61 2.26
CA ALA A 70 -3.63 7.76 2.84
C ALA A 70 -3.57 8.80 3.97
N SER A 71 -4.37 9.86 3.82
CA SER A 71 -4.64 10.83 4.89
C SER A 71 -5.66 10.31 5.88
#